data_AF-A0A0N4VWG7-F1
#
_entry.id   AF-A0A0N4VWG7-F1
#
_cell.length_a   1.000
_cell.length_b   1.000
_cell.length_c   1.000
_cell.angle_alpha   90.00
_cell.angle_beta   90.00
_cell.angle_gamma   90.00
#
_symmetry.space_group_name_H-M   'P 1'
#
loop_
_entity.id
_entity.type
_entity.pdbx_description
1 polymer ?
#
loop_
_entity_poly.entity_id
_entity_poly.type
_entity_poly.pdbx_seq_one_letter_code
_entity_poly.pdbx_strand_id
1 'polypeptide(L)'
;MVTAAKVKVAPPQLVLFRSYAPRLAPREYEKYGYMNPDKILAWKAARATSAAPVFFESYHGLVDGAVSCNNPCLALITDFFRLQKLERHKEIVSFDSFRCCPP
;
A
#
# COMPACT_ATOMS: atom_id res chain seq x y z
N MET A 1 3.86 -6.13 -1.91
CA MET A 1 2.63 -5.33 -1.72
C MET A 1 1.50 -6.29 -1.40
N VAL A 2 0.60 -5.95 -0.47
CA VAL A 2 -0.62 -6.72 -0.18
C VAL A 2 -1.85 -5.79 -0.15
N THR A 3 -3.04 -6.34 -0.42
CA THR A 3 -4.30 -5.60 -0.56
C THR A 3 -5.19 -5.79 0.66
N ALA A 4 -5.94 -4.76 1.05
CA ALA A 4 -7.01 -4.86 2.04
C ALA A 4 -8.18 -3.97 1.63
N ALA A 5 -9.37 -4.21 2.16
CA ALA A 5 -10.54 -3.38 1.91
C ALA A 5 -10.96 -2.65 3.19
N LYS A 6 -11.09 -1.33 3.13
CA LYS A 6 -11.65 -0.52 4.22
C LYS A 6 -13.17 -0.52 4.12
N VAL A 7 -13.83 -1.13 5.09
CA VAL A 7 -15.29 -1.39 5.07
C VAL A 7 -16.11 -0.46 5.97
N LYS A 8 -15.46 0.44 6.71
CA LYS A 8 -16.14 1.52 7.46
C LYS A 8 -16.65 2.66 6.57
N VAL A 9 -16.52 2.53 5.25
CA VAL A 9 -16.92 3.52 4.25
C VAL A 9 -17.71 2.81 3.14
N ALA A 10 -18.68 3.52 2.55
CA ALA A 10 -19.47 3.05 1.42
C ALA A 10 -19.23 3.99 0.22
N PRO A 11 -18.67 3.50 -0.90
CA PRO A 11 -18.23 2.12 -1.15
C PRO A 11 -16.94 1.74 -0.40
N PRO A 12 -16.66 0.45 -0.17
CA PRO A 12 -15.39 -0.02 0.40
C PRO A 12 -14.20 0.50 -0.40
N GLN A 13 -13.14 0.90 0.30
CA GLN A 13 -11.94 1.47 -0.34
C GLN A 13 -10.77 0.49 -0.32
N LEU A 14 -10.11 0.32 -1.47
CA LEU A 14 -8.89 -0.47 -1.59
C LEU A 14 -7.72 0.21 -0.86
N VAL A 15 -7.10 -0.52 0.05
CA VAL A 15 -5.87 -0.13 0.76
C VAL A 15 -4.73 -0.98 0.24
N LEU A 16 -3.64 -0.33 -0.15
CA LEU A 16 -2.43 -0.97 -0.65
C LEU A 16 -1.31 -0.82 0.39
N PHE A 17 -0.96 -1.93 1.03
CA PHE A 17 0.21 -2.00 1.91
C PHE A 17 1.45 -2.26 1.05
N ARG A 18 2.35 -1.28 1.02
CA ARG A 18 3.56 -1.29 0.20
C ARG A 18 4.78 -1.34 1.11
N SER A 19 5.81 -2.05 0.67
CA SER A 19 7.15 -2.02 1.27
C SER A 19 8.02 -0.87 0.73
N TYR A 20 7.40 0.05 -0.01
CA TYR A 20 8.04 1.17 -0.67
C TYR A 20 7.13 2.40 -0.64
N ALA A 21 7.75 3.57 -0.73
CA ALA A 21 7.09 4.85 -0.95
C ALA A 21 7.90 5.63 -2.00
N PRO A 22 7.29 6.61 -2.71
CA PRO A 22 8.02 7.55 -3.54
C PRO A 22 9.16 8.18 -2.74
N ARG A 23 10.27 8.50 -3.42
CA ARG A 23 11.43 9.20 -2.87
C ARG A 23 11.14 10.69 -2.56
N LEU A 24 10.05 10.94 -1.86
CA LEU A 24 9.55 12.24 -1.41
C LEU A 24 9.57 12.29 0.11
N ALA A 25 9.45 13.50 0.67
CA ALA A 25 9.28 13.63 2.12
C ALA A 25 7.97 12.93 2.56
N PRO A 26 7.89 12.35 3.79
CA PRO A 26 6.70 11.64 4.25
C PRO A 26 5.38 12.39 4.10
N ARG A 27 5.39 13.68 4.46
CA ARG A 27 4.22 14.56 4.32
C ARG A 27 3.77 14.75 2.87
N GLU A 28 4.65 14.57 1.90
CA GLU A 28 4.33 14.73 0.49
C GLU A 28 3.75 13.45 -0.10
N TYR A 29 4.38 12.29 0.12
CA TYR A 29 3.83 11.03 -0.42
C TYR A 29 2.51 10.63 0.24
N GLU A 30 2.28 11.04 1.50
CA GLU A 30 1.01 10.83 2.21
C GLU A 30 -0.16 11.51 1.48
N LYS A 31 0.07 12.68 0.84
CA LYS A 31 -0.94 13.36 0.01
C LYS A 31 -1.36 12.54 -1.22
N TYR A 32 -0.48 11.66 -1.69
CA TYR A 32 -0.75 10.77 -2.81
C TYR A 32 -1.32 9.41 -2.37
N GLY A 33 -1.56 9.21 -1.07
CA GLY A 33 -2.12 7.97 -0.52
C GLY A 33 -1.09 6.86 -0.27
N TYR A 34 0.20 7.21 -0.22
CA TYR A 34 1.23 6.29 0.27
C TYR A 34 1.31 6.35 1.79
N MET A 35 1.59 5.19 2.38
CA MET A 35 1.88 5.08 3.82
C MET A 35 3.38 4.98 4.01
N ASN A 36 3.87 5.38 5.19
CA ASN A 36 5.27 5.15 5.54
C ASN A 36 5.50 3.64 5.76
N PRO A 37 6.35 2.98 4.95
CA PRO A 37 6.57 1.53 5.06
C PRO A 37 7.21 1.15 6.40
N ASP A 38 8.05 2.00 6.98
CA ASP A 38 8.76 1.73 8.24
C ASP A 38 7.84 1.76 9.45
N LYS A 39 6.67 2.39 9.32
CA LYS A 39 5.67 2.47 10.40
C LYS A 39 4.69 1.28 10.40
N ILE A 40 4.69 0.47 9.34
CA ILE A 40 3.74 -0.63 9.19
C ILE A 40 4.47 -1.96 9.43
N LEU A 41 4.21 -2.54 10.60
CA LEU A 41 4.71 -3.87 10.92
C LEU A 41 4.12 -4.91 9.96
N ALA A 42 4.95 -5.81 9.43
CA ALA A 42 4.55 -6.82 8.46
C ALA A 42 3.35 -7.67 8.93
N TRP A 43 3.33 -8.09 10.21
CA TRP A 43 2.24 -8.89 10.77
C TRP A 43 0.90 -8.14 10.80
N LYS A 44 0.90 -6.81 10.91
CA LYS A 44 -0.32 -5.99 10.86
C LYS A 44 -0.90 -5.97 9.46
N ALA A 45 -0.04 -5.83 8.44
CA ALA A 45 -0.45 -5.91 7.04
C ALA A 45 -0.95 -7.32 6.71
N ALA A 46 -0.24 -8.36 7.16
CA ALA A 46 -0.64 -9.77 6.98
C ALA A 46 -2.00 -10.07 7.61
N ARG A 47 -2.25 -9.61 8.85
CA ARG A 47 -3.54 -9.76 9.53
C ARG A 47 -4.67 -9.05 8.80
N ALA A 48 -4.42 -7.84 8.28
CA ALA A 48 -5.43 -7.07 7.56
C ALA A 48 -5.81 -7.72 6.21
N THR A 49 -4.82 -8.18 5.44
CA THR A 49 -5.05 -8.76 4.10
C THR A 49 -5.74 -10.11 4.14
N SER A 50 -5.65 -10.87 5.23
CA SER A 50 -6.25 -12.21 5.37
C SER A 50 -7.54 -12.23 6.19
N ALA A 51 -8.04 -11.06 6.63
CA ALA A 51 -9.26 -10.96 7.43
C ALA A 51 -10.53 -11.15 6.56
N ALA A 52 -10.70 -12.36 6.01
CA ALA A 52 -11.80 -12.71 5.13
C ALA A 52 -13.14 -12.56 5.86
N PRO A 53 -14.09 -11.78 5.32
CA PRO A 53 -15.43 -11.67 5.90
C PRO A 53 -16.06 -13.05 6.07
N VAL A 54 -16.92 -13.21 7.09
CA VAL A 54 -17.54 -14.49 7.52
C VAL A 54 -16.59 -15.41 8.29
N PHE A 55 -15.29 -15.44 7.97
CA PHE A 55 -14.32 -16.32 8.64
C PHE A 55 -13.56 -15.62 9.78
N PHE A 56 -13.20 -14.36 9.59
CA PHE A 56 -12.37 -13.60 10.53
C PHE A 56 -12.98 -12.23 10.82
N GLU A 57 -12.74 -11.73 12.03
CA GLU A 57 -13.12 -10.37 12.40
C GLU A 57 -12.28 -9.33 11.65
N SER A 58 -12.91 -8.20 11.34
CA SER A 58 -12.20 -7.07 10.71
C SER A 58 -11.07 -6.56 11.59
N TYR A 59 -9.93 -6.20 10.98
CA TYR A 59 -8.81 -5.61 11.68
C TYR A 59 -8.87 -4.08 11.58
N HIS A 60 -9.30 -3.40 12.65
CA HIS A 60 -9.50 -1.94 12.67
C HIS A 60 -10.42 -1.40 11.54
N GLY A 61 -11.39 -2.19 11.09
CA GLY A 61 -12.27 -1.83 9.97
C GLY A 61 -11.66 -2.09 8.59
N LEU A 62 -10.56 -2.84 8.53
CA LEU A 62 -10.03 -3.46 7.33
C LEU A 62 -10.44 -4.93 7.28
N VAL A 63 -10.73 -5.41 6.09
CA VAL A 63 -10.98 -6.83 5.79
C VAL A 63 -10.10 -7.25 4.62
N ASP A 64 -10.17 -8.54 4.29
CA ASP A 64 -9.44 -9.16 3.19
C ASP A 64 -9.53 -8.34 1.89
N GLY A 65 -8.38 -8.26 1.22
CA GLY A 65 -8.23 -7.60 -0.06
C GLY A 65 -9.12 -8.18 -1.15
N ALA A 66 -9.53 -9.44 -1.07
CA ALA A 66 -10.42 -10.10 -2.01
C ALA A 66 -11.77 -9.40 -2.19
N VAL A 67 -12.22 -8.63 -1.18
CA VAL A 67 -13.44 -7.81 -1.25
C VAL A 67 -13.33 -6.69 -2.30
N SER A 68 -12.12 -6.20 -2.60
CA SER A 68 -11.91 -5.12 -3.56
C SER A 68 -10.96 -5.48 -4.71
N CYS A 69 -9.98 -6.35 -4.48
CA CYS A 69 -8.92 -6.73 -5.41
C CYS A 69 -8.31 -8.10 -5.03
N ASN A 70 -8.98 -9.18 -5.46
CA ASN A 70 -8.51 -10.58 -5.26
C ASN A 70 -7.41 -11.01 -6.26
N ASN A 71 -7.15 -10.21 -7.29
CA ASN A 71 -6.04 -10.41 -8.22
C ASN A 71 -5.21 -9.11 -8.28
N PRO A 72 -4.17 -8.97 -7.44
CA PRO A 72 -3.45 -7.72 -7.27
C PRO A 72 -2.51 -7.40 -8.44
N CYS A 73 -2.37 -8.25 -9.46
CA CYS A 73 -1.42 -8.04 -10.57
C CYS A 73 -1.65 -6.72 -11.30
N LEU A 74 -2.89 -6.44 -11.71
CA LEU A 74 -3.22 -5.19 -12.40
C LEU A 74 -3.04 -3.96 -11.49
N ALA A 75 -3.44 -4.08 -10.21
CA ALA A 75 -3.26 -3.03 -9.23
C ALA A 75 -1.77 -2.73 -8.98
N LEU A 76 -0.92 -3.76 -8.93
CA LEU A 76 0.53 -3.63 -8.77
C LEU A 76 1.16 -2.93 -9.96
N ILE A 77 0.84 -3.35 -11.19
CA ILE A 77 1.38 -2.73 -12.42
C ILE A 77 0.96 -1.27 -12.49
N THR A 78 -0.31 -0.97 -12.20
CA THR A 78 -0.83 0.40 -12.19
C THR A 78 -0.15 1.25 -11.12
N ASP A 79 0.06 0.69 -9.92
CA ASP A 79 0.77 1.35 -8.83
C ASP A 79 2.23 1.65 -9.18
N PHE A 80 2.90 0.73 -9.88
CA PHE A 80 4.27 0.91 -10.35
C PHE A 80 4.39 2.06 -11.35
N PHE A 81 3.53 2.11 -12.37
CA PHE A 81 3.53 3.24 -13.31
C PHE A 81 3.16 4.56 -12.64
N ARG A 82 2.25 4.54 -11.65
CA ARG A 82 1.92 5.71 -10.85
C ARG A 82 3.12 6.21 -10.05
N LEU A 83 3.86 5.30 -9.41
CA LEU A 83 5.09 5.62 -8.68
C LEU A 83 6.12 6.28 -9.61
N GLN A 84 6.41 5.67 -10.75
CA GLN A 84 7.35 6.23 -11.73
C GLN A 84 6.94 7.61 -12.23
N LYS A 85 5.64 7.82 -12.48
CA LYS A 85 5.11 9.12 -12.90
C LYS A 85 5.30 10.19 -11.83
N LEU A 86 5.06 9.85 -10.56
CA LEU A 86 5.21 10.77 -9.43
C LEU A 86 6.67 11.18 -9.24
N GLU A 87 7.60 10.21 -9.27
CA GLU A 87 9.03 10.48 -9.09
C GLU A 87 9.60 11.32 -10.24
N ARG A 88 9.18 11.05 -11.48
CA ARG A 88 9.61 11.83 -12.66
C ARG A 88 9.10 13.27 -12.64
N HIS A 89 7.84 13.48 -12.27
CA HIS A 89 7.24 14.83 -12.20
C HIS A 89 7.91 15.71 -11.14
N LYS A 90 8.54 15.11 -10.14
CA LYS A 90 9.23 15.82 -9.05
C LYS A 90 10.73 15.96 -9.27
N GLU A 91 11.22 15.66 -10.48
CA GLU A 91 12.63 15.75 -10.89
C GLU A 91 13.60 15.04 -9.93
N ILE A 92 13.15 13.96 -9.30
CA ILE A 92 14.03 13.17 -8.43
C ILE A 92 14.93 12.34 -9.34
N VAL A 93 16.11 12.89 -9.65
CA VAL A 93 17.17 12.19 -10.38
C VAL A 93 17.61 10.98 -9.54
N SER A 94 17.65 9.82 -10.17
CA SER A 94 18.09 8.56 -9.57
C SER A 94 19.54 8.68 -9.10
N PHE A 95 19.76 8.92 -7.80
CA PHE A 95 20.93 8.37 -7.16
C PHE A 95 20.59 6.93 -6.80
N ASP A 96 21.12 6.00 -7.58
CA ASP A 96 21.06 4.57 -7.30
C ASP A 96 21.76 4.30 -5.96
N SER A 97 20.95 4.25 -4.91
CA SER A 97 21.24 3.36 -3.80
C SER A 97 20.02 2.47 -3.68
N PHE A 98 20.17 1.22 -4.12
CA PHE A 98 19.37 0.10 -3.66
C PHE A 98 19.51 0.04 -2.12
N ARG A 99 18.82 0.93 -1.40
CA ARG A 99 18.56 0.77 0.02
C ARG A 99 17.41 -0.22 0.11
N CYS A 100 17.73 -1.49 -0.10
CA CYS A 100 17.18 -2.50 0.78
C CYS A 100 17.44 -1.98 2.21
N CYS A 101 16.40 -1.91 3.05
CA CYS A 101 16.57 -1.54 4.45
C CYS A 101 17.78 -2.28 5.04
N PRO A 102 18.68 -1.60 5.77
CA PRO A 102 19.59 -2.34 6.64
C PRO A 102 18.75 -3.11 7.68
N PRO A 103 19.24 -4.27 8.15
CA PRO A 103 18.53 -5.15 9.07
C PRO A 103 18.19 -4.47 10.40
#